data_AF-A0A8H5RGN4-F1
#
_entry.id   AF-A0A8H5RGN4-F1
#
_cell.length_a   1.000
_cell.length_b   1.000
_cell.length_c   1.000
_cell.angle_alpha   90.00
_cell.angle_beta   90.00
_cell.angle_gamma   90.00
#
_symmetry.space_group_name_H-M   'P 1'
#
loop_
_entity.id
_entity.type
_entity.pdbx_description
1 polymer ?
#
loop_
_entity_poly.entity_id
_entity_poly.type
_entity_poly.pdbx_seq_one_letter_code
_entity_poly.pdbx_strand_id
1 'polypeptide(L)'
;MTDLKTELGDLGKTPREKYKYDGNGLVPVESLCVNLGKLLRDYGVEGINGRFWTDKLLRHILNRGRIKTELERPEHGLNYPEVDKYVDKIHPPEVELSADYTPPGAFLKVFALLALQERCHDIRHFMNAGFNDQQLPIRIENNKVYRLAGPNLPILCFEGWKT
;
A
#
# COMPACT_ATOMS: atom_id res chain seq x y z
N MET A 1 -14.27 54.22 -40.93
CA MET A 1 -13.08 53.41 -41.26
C MET A 1 -12.84 52.50 -40.07
N THR A 2 -13.53 51.35 -40.05
CA THR A 2 -13.15 50.03 -40.59
C THR A 2 -12.35 49.19 -39.60
N ASP A 3 -12.92 48.01 -39.35
CA ASP A 3 -12.55 46.87 -38.53
C ASP A 3 -11.09 46.40 -38.65
N LEU A 4 -10.57 45.68 -37.64
CA LEU A 4 -10.51 44.20 -37.69
C LEU A 4 -9.89 43.55 -36.43
N LYS A 5 -10.51 42.41 -36.09
CA LYS A 5 -10.20 41.37 -35.10
C LYS A 5 -8.74 40.88 -35.13
N THR A 6 -8.26 40.41 -33.97
CA THR A 6 -7.50 39.16 -33.84
C THR A 6 -7.79 38.50 -32.48
N GLU A 7 -8.39 37.30 -32.54
CA GLU A 7 -8.45 36.32 -31.46
C GLU A 7 -7.13 35.51 -31.37
N LEU A 8 -7.08 34.61 -30.37
CA LEU A 8 -6.04 33.65 -29.97
C LEU A 8 -5.04 34.18 -28.94
N GLY A 9 -4.84 33.53 -27.78
CA GLY A 9 -5.37 32.24 -27.39
C GLY A 9 -4.93 31.84 -25.98
N ASP A 10 -5.69 30.88 -25.45
CA ASP A 10 -5.28 29.80 -24.54
C ASP A 10 -3.87 29.94 -23.93
N LEU A 11 -3.73 30.76 -22.88
CA LEU A 11 -2.59 30.68 -21.99
C LEU A 11 -2.87 29.63 -20.93
N GLY A 12 -2.74 28.39 -21.39
CA GLY A 12 -1.96 27.37 -20.71
C GLY A 12 -2.28 27.18 -19.24
N LYS A 13 -3.08 26.16 -18.96
CA LYS A 13 -3.00 25.38 -17.72
C LYS A 13 -1.51 25.17 -17.42
N THR A 14 -1.00 25.84 -16.40
CA THR A 14 0.35 25.55 -15.89
C THR A 14 0.39 24.06 -15.59
N PRO A 15 1.41 23.32 -16.05
CA PRO A 15 1.59 21.95 -15.65
C PRO A 15 1.59 21.95 -14.13
N ARG A 16 0.63 21.24 -13.51
CA ARG A 16 0.65 21.00 -12.06
C ARG A 16 2.06 20.51 -11.75
N GLU A 17 2.85 21.36 -11.10
CA GLU A 17 4.15 20.97 -10.59
C GLU A 17 3.91 19.69 -9.81
N LYS A 18 4.52 18.59 -10.25
CA LYS A 18 4.41 17.30 -9.58
C LYS A 18 5.10 17.49 -8.24
N TYR A 19 4.34 17.82 -7.21
CA TYR A 19 4.84 17.97 -5.86
C TYR A 19 5.61 16.70 -5.48
N LYS A 20 6.90 16.88 -5.16
CA LYS A 20 7.76 15.85 -4.59
C LYS A 20 7.88 16.11 -3.10
N TYR A 21 7.53 15.12 -2.29
CA TYR A 21 7.90 15.12 -0.89
C TYR A 21 9.36 14.69 -0.80
N ASP A 22 10.26 15.63 -0.48
CA ASP A 22 11.71 15.39 -0.46
C ASP A 22 12.23 14.86 0.89
N GLY A 23 11.34 14.62 1.86
CA GLY A 23 11.65 13.97 3.13
C GLY A 23 11.62 12.44 3.03
N ASN A 24 12.20 11.75 4.02
CA ASN A 24 12.15 10.28 4.06
C ASN A 24 10.86 9.72 4.71
N GLY A 25 9.99 10.60 5.22
CA GLY A 25 8.69 10.24 5.79
C GLY A 25 8.78 9.59 7.16
N LEU A 26 9.98 9.46 7.74
CA LEU A 26 10.15 8.83 9.04
C LEU A 26 9.79 9.79 10.17
N VAL A 27 8.89 9.34 11.02
CA VAL A 27 8.47 10.01 12.24
C VAL A 27 8.57 9.00 13.38
N PRO A 28 8.91 9.43 14.62
CA PRO A 28 8.91 8.53 15.77
C PRO A 28 7.52 7.89 15.95
N VAL A 29 7.47 6.56 15.87
CA VAL A 29 6.24 5.80 16.15
C VAL A 29 6.27 5.32 17.59
N GLU A 30 5.93 6.23 18.52
CA GLU A 30 5.87 5.99 19.97
C GLU A 30 4.68 5.13 20.40
N SER A 31 3.82 4.73 19.46
CA SER A 31 2.54 4.14 19.77
C SER A 31 2.61 2.69 20.24
N LEU A 32 2.02 2.42 21.41
CA LEU A 32 1.58 1.09 21.88
C LEU A 32 0.30 0.60 21.18
N CYS A 33 -0.21 1.33 20.16
CA CYS A 33 -1.44 0.98 19.46
C CYS A 33 -1.31 -0.40 18.78
N VAL A 34 -2.13 -1.34 19.24
CA VAL A 34 -2.22 -2.70 18.71
C VAL A 34 -2.97 -2.74 17.37
N ASN A 35 -3.82 -1.75 17.09
CA ASN A 35 -4.56 -1.67 15.83
C ASN A 35 -3.66 -1.09 14.71
N LEU A 36 -3.15 -1.95 13.84
CA LEU A 36 -2.28 -1.56 12.72
C LEU A 36 -2.98 -0.66 11.70
N GLY A 37 -4.27 -0.88 11.42
CA GLY A 37 -5.05 -0.04 10.52
C GLY A 37 -5.16 1.40 11.03
N LYS A 38 -5.41 1.57 12.33
CA LYS A 38 -5.39 2.89 12.99
C LYS A 38 -4.00 3.51 12.91
N LEU A 39 -2.95 2.73 13.20
CA LEU A 39 -1.57 3.23 13.15
C LEU A 39 -1.19 3.72 11.74
N LEU A 40 -1.53 2.95 10.71
CA LEU A 40 -1.34 3.37 9.31
C LEU A 40 -2.11 4.66 9.01
N ARG A 41 -3.36 4.78 9.46
CA ARG A 41 -4.19 5.98 9.31
C ARG A 41 -3.70 7.18 10.12
N ASP A 42 -3.04 6.99 11.26
CA ASP A 42 -2.51 8.10 12.06
C ASP A 42 -1.24 8.67 11.41
N TYR A 43 -0.38 7.78 10.88
CA TYR A 43 0.95 8.13 10.40
C TYR A 43 1.08 8.29 8.88
N GLY A 44 0.00 8.12 8.10
CA GLY A 44 0.08 8.36 6.67
C GLY A 44 0.32 9.84 6.34
N VAL A 45 1.14 10.09 5.32
CA VAL A 45 1.53 11.44 4.90
C VAL A 45 0.46 12.01 3.98
N GLU A 46 -0.07 13.17 4.31
CA GLU A 46 -1.04 13.86 3.45
C GLU A 46 -0.34 14.43 2.21
N GLY A 47 -0.83 14.05 1.04
CA GLY A 47 -0.40 14.56 -0.26
C GLY A 47 -1.57 15.04 -1.08
N ILE A 48 -1.30 15.63 -2.24
CA ILE A 48 -2.34 16.21 -3.12
C ILE A 48 -3.28 15.16 -3.70
N ASN A 49 -2.80 13.93 -3.85
CA ASN A 49 -3.59 12.79 -4.30
C ASN A 49 -4.16 11.99 -3.12
N GLY A 50 -4.22 12.61 -1.94
CA GLY A 50 -4.59 11.98 -0.68
C GLY A 50 -3.40 11.43 0.09
N ARG A 51 -3.71 10.60 1.07
CA ARG A 51 -2.75 10.03 2.00
C ARG A 51 -1.89 8.95 1.35
N PHE A 52 -0.58 8.98 1.60
CA PHE A 52 0.39 8.01 1.08
C PHE A 52 1.39 7.58 2.16
N TRP A 53 2.12 6.49 1.87
CA TRP A 53 3.20 5.98 2.71
C TRP A 53 4.41 5.65 1.83
N THR A 54 5.62 6.04 2.26
CA THR A 54 6.86 5.55 1.64
C THR A 54 7.14 4.12 2.07
N ASP A 55 7.90 3.35 1.28
CA ASP A 55 8.29 1.97 1.66
C ASP A 55 9.01 1.96 3.01
N LYS A 56 9.89 2.94 3.23
CA LYS A 56 10.58 3.16 4.51
C LYS A 56 9.61 3.39 5.68
N LEU A 57 8.58 4.22 5.48
CA LEU A 57 7.57 4.48 6.50
C LEU A 57 6.71 3.24 6.76
N LEU A 58 6.30 2.51 5.73
CA LEU A 58 5.57 1.25 5.89
C LEU A 58 6.37 0.23 6.69
N ARG A 59 7.66 0.04 6.40
CA ARG A 59 8.54 -0.86 7.17
C ARG A 59 8.69 -0.41 8.62
N HIS A 60 8.74 0.89 8.86
CA HIS A 60 8.85 1.45 10.20
C HIS A 60 7.56 1.26 11.02
N ILE A 61 6.40 1.53 10.41
CA ILE A 61 5.08 1.31 11.02
C ILE A 61 4.84 -0.19 11.24
N LEU A 62 4.97 -0.98 10.16
CA LEU A 62 4.76 -2.42 10.09
C LEU A 62 6.07 -3.17 10.28
N ASN A 63 6.75 -2.91 11.39
CA ASN A 63 7.95 -3.67 11.72
C ASN A 63 7.62 -5.16 11.96
N ARG A 64 8.62 -6.02 11.85
CA ARG A 64 8.46 -7.49 11.99
C ARG A 64 7.76 -7.90 13.29
N GLY A 65 8.04 -7.22 14.41
CA GLY A 65 7.39 -7.50 15.69
C GLY A 65 5.89 -7.23 15.66
N ARG A 66 5.48 -6.07 15.14
CA ARG A 66 4.06 -5.70 14.97
C ARG A 66 3.33 -6.63 14.01
N ILE A 67 3.96 -7.00 12.89
CA ILE A 67 3.39 -7.98 11.95
C ILE A 67 3.20 -9.32 12.66
N LYS A 68 4.22 -9.80 13.38
CA LYS A 68 4.16 -11.07 14.11
C LYS A 68 3.02 -11.07 15.12
N THR A 69 2.94 -10.05 15.99
CA THR A 69 1.86 -9.90 16.97
C THR A 69 0.48 -9.87 16.31
N GLU A 70 0.33 -9.19 15.17
CA GLU A 70 -0.93 -9.19 14.44
C GLU A 70 -1.28 -10.58 13.90
N LEU A 71 -0.32 -11.32 13.33
CA LEU A 71 -0.55 -12.65 12.77
C LEU A 71 -0.80 -13.73 13.84
N GLU A 72 -0.27 -13.56 15.05
CA GLU A 72 -0.49 -14.45 16.20
C GLU A 72 -1.87 -14.29 16.83
N ARG A 73 -2.66 -13.32 16.38
CA ARG A 73 -4.02 -13.15 16.89
C ARG A 73 -4.87 -14.40 16.64
N PRO A 74 -5.59 -14.90 17.66
CA PRO A 74 -6.36 -16.14 17.55
C PRO A 74 -7.38 -16.14 16.41
N GLU A 75 -7.96 -14.97 16.07
CA GLU A 75 -8.92 -14.83 14.98
C GLU A 75 -8.38 -15.22 13.59
N HIS A 76 -7.06 -15.20 13.38
CA HIS A 76 -6.47 -15.53 12.08
C HIS A 76 -6.23 -17.04 11.88
N GLY A 77 -6.28 -17.84 12.97
CA GLY A 77 -6.13 -19.30 12.88
C GLY A 77 -4.79 -19.77 12.30
N LEU A 78 -3.70 -19.02 12.52
CA LEU A 78 -2.34 -19.37 12.12
C LEU A 78 -1.60 -20.07 13.25
N ASN A 79 -0.80 -21.09 12.94
CA ASN A 79 0.13 -21.68 13.92
C ASN A 79 1.49 -20.95 13.95
N TYR A 80 2.26 -21.12 15.03
CA TYR A 80 3.56 -20.43 15.20
C TYR A 80 4.53 -20.61 14.00
N PRO A 81 4.75 -21.82 13.45
CA PRO A 81 5.59 -21.98 12.27
C PRO A 81 5.10 -21.24 11.01
N GLU A 82 3.78 -21.15 10.82
CA GLU A 82 3.20 -20.39 9.71
C GLU A 82 3.42 -18.89 9.87
N VAL A 83 3.30 -18.38 11.10
CA VAL A 83 3.51 -16.96 11.41
C VAL A 83 4.90 -16.51 10.98
N ASP A 84 5.96 -17.20 11.42
CA ASP A 84 7.33 -16.78 11.10
C ASP A 84 7.59 -16.79 9.58
N LYS A 85 7.11 -17.82 8.89
CA LYS A 85 7.17 -17.91 7.42
C LYS A 85 6.43 -16.75 6.75
N TYR A 86 5.31 -16.31 7.30
CA TYR A 86 4.52 -15.22 6.73
C TYR A 86 5.19 -13.87 7.02
N VAL A 87 5.74 -13.67 8.22
CA VAL A 87 6.54 -12.49 8.56
C VAL A 87 7.70 -12.33 7.58
N ASP A 88 8.40 -13.40 7.24
CA ASP A 88 9.51 -13.36 6.26
C ASP A 88 9.06 -13.01 4.84
N LYS A 89 7.85 -13.40 4.43
CA LYS A 89 7.30 -13.03 3.13
C LYS A 89 6.77 -11.59 3.09
N ILE A 90 6.17 -11.14 4.19
CA ILE A 90 5.61 -9.78 4.29
C ILE A 90 6.74 -8.77 4.43
N HIS A 91 7.65 -9.02 5.37
CA HIS A 91 8.77 -8.16 5.67
C HIS A 91 10.05 -8.98 5.68
N PRO A 92 10.62 -9.30 4.50
CA PRO A 92 11.87 -10.02 4.38
C PRO A 92 12.94 -9.44 5.32
N PRO A 93 13.71 -10.27 6.03
CA PRO A 93 14.89 -9.80 6.75
C PRO A 93 15.77 -9.05 5.76
N GLU A 94 16.23 -7.86 6.15
CA GLU A 94 16.98 -6.97 5.26
C GLU A 94 18.11 -7.73 4.57
N VAL A 95 18.01 -7.87 3.25
CA VAL A 95 19.21 -7.77 2.42
C VAL A 95 19.57 -6.29 2.49
N GLU A 96 20.81 -5.97 2.81
CA GLU A 96 21.41 -4.63 3.08
C GLU A 96 21.28 -3.60 1.92
N LEU A 97 20.14 -3.54 1.25
CA LEU A 97 19.87 -2.74 0.07
C LEU A 97 18.73 -1.79 0.41
N SER A 98 19.11 -0.55 0.74
CA SER A 98 18.34 0.67 0.96
C SER A 98 16.89 0.52 1.45
N ALA A 99 16.52 1.28 2.49
CA ALA A 99 15.15 1.36 3.00
C ALA A 99 14.07 1.81 1.97
N ASP A 100 14.50 2.09 0.73
CA ASP A 100 13.70 2.48 -0.42
C ASP A 100 13.37 1.31 -1.36
N TYR A 101 13.88 0.10 -1.10
CA TYR A 101 13.65 -1.10 -1.92
C TYR A 101 12.68 -2.08 -1.25
N THR A 102 11.61 -2.44 -1.96
CA THR A 102 10.77 -3.59 -1.63
C THR A 102 11.23 -4.79 -2.47
N PRO A 103 11.72 -5.88 -1.84
CA PRO A 103 12.15 -7.07 -2.55
C PRO A 103 11.04 -7.63 -3.45
N PRO A 104 11.39 -8.16 -4.64
CA PRO A 104 10.45 -8.88 -5.48
C PRO A 104 9.78 -9.99 -4.68
N GLY A 105 8.47 -10.14 -4.84
CA GLY A 105 7.70 -11.13 -4.09
C GLY A 105 7.34 -10.76 -2.66
N ALA A 106 7.73 -9.60 -2.13
CA ALA A 106 7.29 -9.16 -0.80
C ALA A 106 5.80 -8.79 -0.76
N PHE A 107 5.20 -8.89 0.43
CA PHE A 107 3.77 -8.64 0.67
C PHE A 107 3.54 -7.46 1.63
N LEU A 108 4.47 -6.53 1.78
CA LEU A 108 4.39 -5.45 2.75
C LEU A 108 3.21 -4.52 2.47
N LYS A 109 3.07 -4.07 1.22
CA LYS A 109 2.00 -3.16 0.79
C LYS A 109 0.65 -3.86 0.75
N VAL A 110 0.64 -5.13 0.33
CA VAL A 110 -0.55 -5.99 0.44
C VAL A 110 -0.98 -6.12 1.90
N PHE A 111 -0.07 -6.39 2.82
CA PHE A 111 -0.39 -6.50 4.25
C PHE A 111 -0.87 -5.16 4.82
N ALA A 112 -0.27 -4.04 4.41
CA ALA A 112 -0.76 -2.70 4.78
C ALA A 112 -2.21 -2.47 4.32
N LEU A 113 -2.56 -2.88 3.09
CA LEU A 113 -3.92 -2.82 2.57
C LEU A 113 -4.89 -3.67 3.43
N LEU A 114 -4.49 -4.90 3.77
CA LEU A 114 -5.28 -5.78 4.64
C LEU A 114 -5.48 -5.17 6.02
N ALA A 115 -4.44 -4.58 6.61
CA ALA A 115 -4.52 -3.93 7.92
C ALA A 115 -5.45 -2.71 7.90
N LEU A 116 -5.42 -1.89 6.84
CA LEU A 116 -6.34 -0.77 6.67
C LEU A 116 -7.80 -1.19 6.61
N GLN A 117 -8.07 -2.38 6.05
CA GLN A 117 -9.41 -2.94 5.86
C GLN A 117 -9.82 -3.90 6.99
N GLU A 118 -8.99 -4.09 8.01
CA GLU A 118 -9.25 -5.03 9.12
C GLU A 118 -9.41 -6.49 8.65
N ARG A 119 -8.62 -6.86 7.63
CA ARG A 119 -8.66 -8.17 6.94
C ARG A 119 -7.32 -8.91 6.96
N CYS A 120 -6.52 -8.74 8.00
CA CYS A 120 -5.20 -9.39 8.10
C CYS A 120 -5.27 -10.94 7.99
N HIS A 121 -6.38 -11.57 8.38
CA HIS A 121 -6.61 -13.01 8.20
C HIS A 121 -6.56 -13.47 6.72
N ASP A 122 -6.84 -12.58 5.76
CA ASP A 122 -6.83 -12.91 4.34
C ASP A 122 -5.42 -13.05 3.77
N ILE A 123 -4.35 -12.74 4.52
CA ILE A 123 -2.98 -12.77 4.01
C ILE A 123 -2.59 -14.13 3.40
N ARG A 124 -3.05 -15.24 4.00
CA ARG A 124 -2.87 -16.59 3.48
C ARG A 124 -3.47 -16.72 2.07
N HIS A 125 -4.64 -16.15 1.85
CA HIS A 125 -5.33 -16.19 0.57
C HIS A 125 -4.55 -15.44 -0.52
N PHE A 126 -4.03 -14.24 -0.20
CA PHE A 126 -3.19 -13.46 -1.11
C PHE A 126 -1.87 -14.16 -1.44
N MET A 127 -1.22 -14.76 -0.43
CA MET A 127 0.00 -15.54 -0.63
C MET A 127 -0.21 -16.76 -1.55
N ASN A 128 -1.33 -17.47 -1.37
CA ASN A 128 -1.67 -18.63 -2.21
C ASN A 128 -2.01 -18.21 -3.65
N ALA A 129 -2.65 -17.05 -3.84
CA ALA A 129 -2.91 -16.47 -5.16
C ALA A 129 -1.65 -15.86 -5.83
N GLY A 130 -0.54 -15.77 -5.09
CA GLY A 130 0.69 -15.12 -5.55
C GLY A 130 0.56 -13.60 -5.71
N PHE A 131 -0.49 -12.97 -5.17
CA PHE A 131 -0.75 -11.53 -5.28
C PHE A 131 0.14 -10.74 -4.30
N ASN A 132 1.32 -10.35 -4.76
CA ASN A 132 2.34 -9.62 -3.99
C ASN A 132 2.39 -8.12 -4.35
N ASP A 133 3.29 -7.37 -3.72
CA ASP A 133 3.42 -5.92 -3.89
C ASP A 133 3.70 -5.47 -5.33
N GLN A 134 4.31 -6.31 -6.16
CA GLN A 134 4.59 -6.00 -7.57
C GLN A 134 3.34 -5.99 -8.45
N GLN A 135 2.21 -6.50 -7.93
CA GLN A 135 0.94 -6.50 -8.64
C GLN A 135 0.10 -5.24 -8.37
N LEU A 136 0.58 -4.36 -7.48
CA LEU A 136 0.01 -3.04 -7.24
C LEU A 136 0.55 -2.02 -8.26
N PRO A 137 -0.18 -0.91 -8.55
CA PRO A 137 -1.49 -0.57 -8.01
C PRO A 137 -2.66 -1.30 -8.70
N ILE A 138 -3.78 -1.34 -7.99
CA ILE A 138 -5.05 -1.90 -8.47
C ILE A 138 -6.04 -0.77 -8.83
N ARG A 139 -7.08 -1.12 -9.58
CA ARG A 139 -8.25 -0.28 -9.84
C ARG A 139 -9.53 -1.08 -9.59
N ILE A 140 -10.60 -0.38 -9.25
CA ILE A 140 -11.91 -0.97 -9.01
C ILE A 140 -12.84 -0.52 -10.13
N GLU A 141 -13.54 -1.46 -10.76
CA GLU A 141 -14.53 -1.20 -11.82
C GLU A 141 -15.66 -2.22 -11.71
N ASN A 142 -16.91 -1.78 -11.74
CA ASN A 142 -18.10 -2.66 -11.64
C ASN A 142 -18.02 -3.68 -10.48
N ASN A 143 -17.63 -3.22 -9.29
CA ASN A 143 -17.43 -4.04 -8.08
C ASN A 143 -16.42 -5.19 -8.24
N LYS A 144 -15.50 -5.07 -9.21
CA LYS A 144 -14.39 -6.00 -9.42
C LYS A 144 -13.06 -5.26 -9.34
N VAL A 145 -12.05 -5.97 -8.85
CA VAL A 145 -10.69 -5.43 -8.71
C VAL A 145 -9.83 -5.92 -9.87
N TYR A 146 -9.08 -5.01 -10.47
CA TYR A 146 -8.19 -5.26 -11.59
C TYR A 146 -6.82 -4.67 -11.31
N ARG A 147 -5.78 -5.18 -11.99
CA ARG A 147 -4.49 -4.48 -12.02
C ARG A 147 -4.65 -3.19 -12.80
N LEU A 148 -3.99 -2.12 -12.35
CA LEU A 148 -3.98 -0.87 -13.11
C LEU A 148 -3.25 -1.04 -14.44
N ALA A 149 -2.16 -1.81 -14.43
CA ALA A 149 -1.38 -2.18 -15.60
C ALA A 149 -1.55 -3.68 -15.92
N GLY A 150 -1.74 -4.00 -17.20
CA GLY A 150 -1.84 -5.37 -17.69
C GLY A 150 -3.23 -5.75 -18.22
N PRO A 151 -3.51 -7.05 -18.42
CA PRO A 151 -4.77 -7.51 -18.98
C PRO A 151 -5.94 -7.21 -18.04
N ASN A 152 -7.11 -6.94 -18.62
CA ASN A 152 -8.35 -6.64 -17.88
C ASN A 152 -8.98 -7.91 -17.27
N LEU A 153 -8.21 -8.62 -16.44
CA LEU A 153 -8.63 -9.83 -15.75
C LEU A 153 -8.94 -9.51 -14.28
N PRO A 154 -10.11 -9.92 -13.76
CA PRO A 154 -10.44 -9.75 -12.35
C PRO A 154 -9.44 -10.46 -11.44
N ILE A 155 -9.04 -9.80 -10.36
CA ILE A 155 -8.17 -10.37 -9.33
C ILE A 155 -9.07 -11.09 -8.32
N LEU A 156 -9.06 -12.43 -8.38
CA LEU A 156 -9.95 -13.27 -7.59
C LEU A 156 -9.72 -13.17 -6.07
N CYS A 157 -8.52 -12.81 -5.62
CA CYS A 157 -8.25 -12.69 -4.17
C CYS A 157 -8.91 -11.48 -3.49
N PHE A 158 -9.56 -10.61 -4.28
CA PHE A 158 -10.43 -9.55 -3.79
C PHE A 158 -11.93 -9.92 -3.89
N GLU A 159 -12.27 -11.14 -4.29
CA GLU A 159 -13.67 -11.58 -4.34
C GLU A 159 -14.29 -11.52 -2.94
N GLY A 160 -15.53 -11.04 -2.85
CA GLY A 160 -16.21 -10.82 -1.56
C GLY A 160 -15.76 -9.59 -0.78
N TRP A 161 -14.85 -8.77 -1.31
CA TRP A 161 -14.61 -7.43 -0.78
C TRP A 161 -15.79 -6.52 -1.15
N LYS A 162 -16.46 -5.97 -0.13
CA LYS A 162 -17.45 -4.91 -0.34
C LYS A 162 -16.68 -3.61 -0.50
N THR A 163 -16.78 -3.02 -1.70
CA THR A 163 -16.22 -1.70 -2.02
C THR A 163 -17.22 -0.60 -1.72
#